data_AF-A0A2V9ASN3-F1
#
_entry.id   AF-A0A2V9ASN3-F1
#
_cell.length_a   1.000
_cell.length_b   1.000
_cell.length_c   1.000
_cell.angle_alpha   90.00
_cell.angle_beta   90.00
_cell.angle_gamma   90.00
#
_symmetry.space_group_name_H-M   'P 1'
#
loop_
_entity.id
_entity.type
_entity.pdbx_description
1 polymer ?
#
loop_
_entity_poly.entity_id
_entity_poly.type
_entity_poly.pdbx_seq_one_letter_code
_entity_poly.pdbx_strand_id
1 'polypeptide(L)'
;MKHIRAVPLIILAVLLSGVSASAQKHVPLSDNAALRYWSAFSQVQDVAITDQQARELNAILDGTAPYDDLKYKDLLEKNTLALEIMARGTSLSNCDWGLDYGLGEEVPVDYARKALVLGRLNVLYAFHLFIAGNKDGGVRALTAGLRFSHDIANGGSLFATLIAKDLLVSHLRAIGDILHLEQLSSAQRAQLWEMVTRLGEGLDWRTAAKRDLEALRGHYAEDSQTSAALTRIISSYVAVLDDPSKLPMLNVAIDSAPQQLANVIPNAKRVLEQKQDFINRLLQTRSLLQ
;
A
#
# COMPACT_ATOMS: atom_id res chain seq x y z
N MET A 1 49.94 -50.22 54.04
CA MET A 1 49.75 -48.98 53.27
C MET A 1 49.22 -49.34 51.89
N LYS A 2 47.94 -49.08 51.61
CA LYS A 2 47.32 -49.23 50.28
C LYS A 2 46.69 -47.88 49.93
N HIS A 3 47.15 -47.28 48.84
CA HIS A 3 46.73 -45.94 48.41
C HIS A 3 45.38 -46.00 47.69
N ILE A 4 44.44 -45.19 48.17
CA ILE A 4 43.15 -44.88 47.58
C ILE A 4 43.39 -44.04 46.32
N ARG A 5 42.89 -44.48 45.16
CA ARG A 5 42.83 -43.66 43.94
C ARG A 5 41.43 -43.07 43.81
N ALA A 6 41.37 -41.75 43.85
CA ALA A 6 40.18 -40.94 43.68
C ALA A 6 39.69 -40.95 42.22
N VAL A 7 38.38 -41.04 42.04
CA VAL A 7 37.66 -40.91 40.77
C VAL A 7 37.28 -39.44 40.58
N PRO A 8 37.57 -38.79 39.44
CA PRO A 8 37.06 -37.44 39.19
C PRO A 8 35.63 -37.52 38.61
N LEU A 9 34.72 -36.82 39.29
CA LEU A 9 33.34 -36.61 38.89
C LEU A 9 33.29 -35.53 37.79
N ILE A 10 33.01 -35.92 36.54
CA ILE A 10 32.80 -34.97 35.44
C ILE A 10 31.38 -34.42 35.54
N ILE A 11 31.26 -33.16 35.95
CA ILE A 11 30.00 -32.40 35.95
C ILE A 11 29.72 -31.97 34.51
N LEU A 12 28.74 -32.60 33.87
CA LEU A 12 28.23 -32.21 32.56
C LEU A 12 27.24 -31.05 32.73
N ALA A 13 27.74 -29.81 32.68
CA ALA A 13 26.92 -28.61 32.62
C ALA A 13 26.39 -28.45 31.18
N VAL A 14 25.16 -28.92 30.94
CA VAL A 14 24.42 -28.64 29.70
C VAL A 14 24.06 -27.16 29.68
N LEU A 15 24.78 -26.40 28.87
CA LEU A 15 24.45 -25.04 28.50
C LEU A 15 23.07 -25.04 27.82
N LEU A 16 22.06 -24.60 28.55
CA LEU A 16 20.77 -24.17 28.00
C LEU A 16 21.02 -22.93 27.16
N SER A 17 21.39 -23.14 25.90
CA SER A 17 21.31 -22.12 24.86
C SER A 17 19.85 -21.69 24.79
N GLY A 18 19.56 -20.52 25.37
CA GLY A 18 18.30 -19.82 25.25
C GLY A 18 18.07 -19.43 23.79
N VAL A 19 17.64 -20.39 22.98
CA VAL A 19 16.95 -20.09 21.73
C VAL A 19 15.61 -19.56 22.17
N SER A 20 15.46 -18.23 22.18
CA SER A 20 14.14 -17.62 22.18
C SER A 20 13.43 -18.14 20.93
N ALA A 21 12.63 -19.19 21.11
CA ALA A 21 11.62 -19.55 20.14
C ALA A 21 10.70 -18.34 20.05
N SER A 22 10.88 -17.52 19.01
CA SER A 22 9.90 -16.51 18.65
C SER A 22 8.62 -17.28 18.33
N ALA A 23 7.75 -17.39 19.33
CA ALA A 23 6.41 -17.89 19.14
C ALA A 23 5.80 -17.04 18.02
N GLN A 24 5.56 -17.66 16.86
CA GLN A 24 4.82 -17.04 15.78
C GLN A 24 3.49 -16.59 16.40
N LYS A 25 3.35 -15.27 16.57
CA LYS A 25 2.18 -14.67 17.18
C LYS A 25 1.02 -14.98 16.24
N HIS A 26 0.19 -15.95 16.59
CA HIS A 26 -0.96 -16.32 15.78
C HIS A 26 -1.94 -15.14 15.80
N VAL A 27 -1.90 -14.32 14.76
CA VAL A 27 -2.93 -13.30 14.54
C VAL A 27 -4.18 -14.06 14.10
N PRO A 28 -5.33 -13.90 14.79
CA PRO A 28 -6.57 -14.52 14.36
C PRO A 28 -6.93 -14.06 12.94
N LEU A 29 -7.40 -14.97 12.08
CA LEU A 29 -7.85 -14.61 10.74
C LEU A 29 -8.97 -13.55 10.76
N SER A 30 -9.78 -13.52 11.83
CA SER A 30 -10.81 -12.49 12.04
C SER A 30 -10.26 -11.06 12.10
N ASP A 31 -8.97 -10.91 12.42
CA ASP A 31 -8.27 -9.65 12.64
C ASP A 31 -7.44 -9.22 11.41
N ASN A 32 -7.71 -9.82 10.25
CA ASN A 32 -7.11 -9.43 8.98
C ASN A 32 -8.03 -8.48 8.18
N ALA A 33 -7.59 -7.23 7.99
CA ALA A 33 -8.27 -6.21 7.22
C ALA A 33 -8.56 -6.64 5.77
N ALA A 34 -7.64 -7.38 5.14
CA ALA A 34 -7.80 -7.81 3.74
C ALA A 34 -9.06 -8.66 3.54
N LEU A 35 -9.41 -9.52 4.50
CA LEU A 35 -10.65 -10.31 4.42
C LEU A 35 -11.90 -9.43 4.47
N ARG A 36 -11.86 -8.30 5.21
CA ARG A 36 -12.94 -7.32 5.20
C ARG A 36 -12.98 -6.57 3.88
N TYR A 37 -11.83 -6.20 3.31
CA TYR A 37 -11.78 -5.56 2.00
C TYR A 37 -12.30 -6.48 0.89
N TRP A 38 -11.98 -7.78 0.91
CA TRP A 38 -12.58 -8.76 0.00
C TRP A 38 -14.10 -8.83 0.12
N SER A 39 -14.62 -8.80 1.36
CA SER A 39 -16.06 -8.71 1.59
C SER A 39 -16.64 -7.39 1.10
N ALA A 40 -15.92 -6.27 1.20
CA ALA A 40 -16.38 -5.00 0.66
C ALA A 40 -16.45 -5.05 -0.87
N PHE A 41 -15.43 -5.63 -1.51
CA PHE A 41 -15.38 -5.78 -2.97
C PHE A 41 -16.54 -6.62 -3.51
N SER A 42 -16.98 -7.64 -2.79
CA SER A 42 -18.14 -8.45 -3.21
C SER A 42 -19.48 -7.72 -3.08
N GLN A 43 -19.52 -6.63 -2.30
CA GLN A 43 -20.71 -5.79 -2.14
C GLN A 43 -20.70 -4.58 -3.07
N VAL A 44 -19.60 -4.31 -3.80
CA VAL A 44 -19.56 -3.19 -4.75
C VAL A 44 -20.55 -3.46 -5.87
N GLN A 45 -21.56 -2.61 -5.96
CA GLN A 45 -22.54 -2.60 -7.04
C GLN A 45 -22.02 -1.69 -8.13
N ASP A 46 -21.22 -2.30 -9.02
CA ASP A 46 -20.64 -1.65 -10.18
C ASP A 46 -21.66 -1.69 -11.32
N VAL A 47 -22.66 -0.81 -11.25
CA VAL A 47 -23.58 -0.59 -12.37
C VAL A 47 -22.78 0.11 -13.46
N ALA A 48 -22.04 -0.68 -14.25
CA ALA A 48 -21.20 -0.32 -15.38
C ALA A 48 -21.01 1.20 -15.56
N ILE A 49 -20.12 1.79 -14.77
CA ILE A 49 -19.71 3.18 -14.96
C ILE A 49 -19.20 3.28 -16.40
N THR A 50 -19.84 4.11 -17.22
CA THR A 50 -19.42 4.33 -18.61
C THR A 50 -18.03 4.96 -18.65
N ASP A 51 -17.28 4.80 -19.74
CA ASP A 51 -15.97 5.45 -19.92
C ASP A 51 -16.02 6.97 -19.69
N GLN A 52 -17.15 7.60 -20.05
CA GLN A 52 -17.36 9.02 -19.80
C GLN A 52 -17.49 9.33 -18.31
N GLN A 53 -18.28 8.56 -17.57
CA GLN A 53 -18.40 8.71 -16.12
C GLN A 53 -17.08 8.38 -15.41
N ALA A 54 -16.29 7.43 -15.92
CA ALA A 54 -14.97 7.12 -15.38
C ALA A 54 -13.98 8.28 -15.59
N ARG A 55 -13.98 8.93 -16.77
CA ARG A 55 -13.18 10.14 -17.03
C ARG A 55 -13.58 11.30 -16.12
N GLU A 56 -14.88 11.50 -15.97
CA GLU A 56 -15.40 12.55 -15.10
C GLU A 56 -15.07 12.30 -13.63
N LEU A 57 -15.22 11.06 -13.16
CA LEU A 57 -14.83 10.66 -11.82
C LEU A 57 -13.34 10.94 -11.58
N ASN A 58 -12.48 10.58 -12.53
CA ASN A 58 -11.05 10.92 -12.43
C ASN A 58 -10.83 12.43 -12.37
N ALA A 59 -11.54 13.21 -13.19
CA ALA A 59 -11.42 14.67 -13.16
C ALA A 59 -11.83 15.27 -11.80
N ILE A 60 -12.87 14.74 -11.15
CA ILE A 60 -13.30 15.12 -9.80
C ILE A 60 -12.21 14.78 -8.78
N LEU A 61 -11.70 13.55 -8.82
CA LEU A 61 -10.66 13.07 -7.90
C LEU A 61 -9.33 13.81 -8.08
N ASP A 62 -9.06 14.28 -9.30
CA ASP A 62 -7.91 15.12 -9.65
C ASP A 62 -8.09 16.60 -9.27
N GLY A 63 -9.29 17.00 -8.83
CA GLY A 63 -9.64 18.38 -8.49
C GLY A 63 -9.79 19.29 -9.71
N THR A 64 -9.93 18.72 -10.91
CA THR A 64 -10.09 19.46 -12.17
C THR A 64 -11.56 19.64 -12.57
N ALA A 65 -12.48 18.97 -11.86
CA ALA A 65 -13.92 19.13 -12.00
C ALA A 65 -14.59 19.16 -10.62
N PRO A 66 -15.69 19.92 -10.45
CA PRO A 66 -16.45 19.92 -9.20
C PRO A 66 -17.22 18.61 -9.01
N TYR A 67 -17.43 18.22 -7.76
CA TYR A 67 -18.34 17.11 -7.40
C TYR A 67 -19.81 17.56 -7.49
N ASP A 68 -20.65 16.77 -8.14
CA ASP A 68 -22.10 16.97 -8.25
C ASP A 68 -22.85 15.87 -7.47
N ASP A 69 -23.33 16.20 -6.28
CA ASP A 69 -23.97 15.22 -5.41
C ASP A 69 -25.23 14.60 -6.01
N LEU A 70 -26.04 15.38 -6.74
CA LEU A 70 -27.28 14.90 -7.35
C LEU A 70 -27.01 13.80 -8.38
N LYS A 71 -25.85 13.85 -9.03
CA LYS A 71 -25.44 12.87 -10.03
C LYS A 71 -24.92 11.57 -9.44
N TYR A 72 -24.22 11.63 -8.32
CA TYR A 72 -23.53 10.47 -7.73
C TYR A 72 -24.24 9.85 -6.53
N LYS A 73 -25.23 10.54 -5.95
CA LYS A 73 -25.97 10.07 -4.76
C LYS A 73 -26.49 8.64 -4.89
N ASP A 74 -27.18 8.30 -5.97
CA ASP A 74 -27.73 6.94 -6.16
C ASP A 74 -26.64 5.86 -6.23
N LEU A 75 -25.49 6.19 -6.83
CA LEU A 75 -24.33 5.29 -6.90
C LEU A 75 -23.77 5.04 -5.49
N LEU A 76 -23.66 6.10 -4.70
CA LEU A 76 -23.14 6.03 -3.33
C LEU A 76 -24.09 5.28 -2.42
N GLU A 77 -25.39 5.56 -2.48
CA GLU A 77 -26.41 4.87 -1.68
C GLU A 77 -26.38 3.35 -1.91
N LYS A 78 -26.31 2.91 -3.19
CA LYS A 78 -26.18 1.48 -3.55
C LYS A 78 -24.89 0.83 -3.03
N ASN A 79 -23.83 1.60 -2.82
CA ASN A 79 -22.52 1.12 -2.39
C ASN A 79 -22.23 1.39 -0.90
N THR A 80 -23.19 1.90 -0.14
CA THR A 80 -23.02 2.23 1.29
C THR A 80 -22.51 1.05 2.09
N LEU A 81 -23.09 -0.14 1.90
CA LEU A 81 -22.65 -1.35 2.61
C LEU A 81 -21.19 -1.71 2.32
N ALA A 82 -20.74 -1.59 1.06
CA ALA A 82 -19.35 -1.84 0.69
C ALA A 82 -18.40 -0.86 1.41
N LEU A 83 -18.77 0.43 1.44
CA LEU A 83 -18.01 1.48 2.11
C LEU A 83 -17.95 1.29 3.63
N GLU A 84 -19.04 0.86 4.25
CA GLU A 84 -19.06 0.54 5.69
C GLU A 84 -18.22 -0.69 6.03
N ILE A 85 -18.26 -1.74 5.20
CA ILE A 85 -17.39 -2.91 5.39
C ILE A 85 -15.92 -2.50 5.24
N MET A 86 -15.60 -1.65 4.26
CA MET A 86 -14.26 -1.08 4.08
C MET A 86 -13.82 -0.35 5.34
N ALA A 87 -14.63 0.58 5.85
CA ALA A 87 -14.33 1.34 7.06
C ALA A 87 -14.11 0.43 8.27
N ARG A 88 -14.90 -0.64 8.43
CA ARG A 88 -14.65 -1.65 9.48
C ARG A 88 -13.30 -2.33 9.30
N GLY A 89 -12.93 -2.69 8.08
CA GLY A 89 -11.60 -3.26 7.78
C GLY A 89 -10.45 -2.37 8.26
N THR A 90 -10.57 -1.05 8.09
CA THR A 90 -9.51 -0.09 8.46
C THR A 90 -9.28 0.03 9.96
N SER A 91 -10.19 -0.47 10.79
CA SER A 91 -10.02 -0.54 12.25
C SER A 91 -9.12 -1.70 12.70
N LEU A 92 -8.81 -2.63 11.81
CA LEU A 92 -7.96 -3.78 12.10
C LEU A 92 -6.47 -3.42 11.93
N SER A 93 -5.64 -3.93 12.85
CA SER A 93 -4.21 -3.58 12.91
C SER A 93 -3.38 -4.28 11.83
N ASN A 94 -3.83 -5.46 11.38
CA ASN A 94 -3.14 -6.28 10.39
C ASN A 94 -3.86 -6.26 9.04
N CYS A 95 -3.11 -6.18 7.95
CA CYS A 95 -3.61 -6.40 6.59
C CYS A 95 -2.64 -7.27 5.82
N ASP A 96 -3.07 -8.50 5.56
CA ASP A 96 -2.35 -9.47 4.74
C ASP A 96 -3.25 -9.96 3.61
N TRP A 97 -2.89 -9.65 2.38
CA TRP A 97 -3.67 -10.02 1.19
C TRP A 97 -3.66 -11.52 0.87
N GLY A 98 -2.82 -12.31 1.55
CA GLY A 98 -2.74 -13.76 1.34
C GLY A 98 -2.20 -14.13 -0.04
N LEU A 99 -1.29 -13.32 -0.58
CA LEU A 99 -0.70 -13.52 -1.90
C LEU A 99 0.23 -14.74 -1.89
N ASP A 100 0.05 -15.65 -2.86
CA ASP A 100 0.95 -16.78 -3.06
C ASP A 100 2.16 -16.37 -3.90
N TYR A 101 3.19 -15.83 -3.24
CA TYR A 101 4.42 -15.40 -3.90
C TYR A 101 5.17 -16.55 -4.62
N GLY A 102 4.83 -17.81 -4.37
CA GLY A 102 5.36 -18.95 -5.11
C GLY A 102 4.96 -18.94 -6.60
N LEU A 103 3.91 -18.21 -6.95
CA LEU A 103 3.47 -18.01 -8.34
C LEU A 103 4.36 -17.03 -9.13
N GLY A 104 5.33 -16.36 -8.50
CA GLY A 104 6.26 -15.47 -9.18
C GLY A 104 5.55 -14.32 -9.91
N GLU A 105 5.75 -14.22 -11.22
CA GLU A 105 5.13 -13.17 -12.06
C GLU A 105 3.62 -13.35 -12.27
N GLU A 106 3.08 -14.53 -11.97
CA GLU A 106 1.67 -14.89 -12.11
C GLU A 106 0.83 -14.59 -10.85
N VAL A 107 1.43 -13.96 -9.82
CA VAL A 107 0.72 -13.59 -8.59
C VAL A 107 -0.48 -12.68 -8.92
N PRO A 108 -1.72 -13.07 -8.57
CA PRO A 108 -2.89 -12.26 -8.88
C PRO A 108 -2.90 -10.93 -8.13
N VAL A 109 -2.98 -9.82 -8.88
CA VAL A 109 -3.07 -8.45 -8.33
C VAL A 109 -4.47 -7.83 -8.45
N ASP A 110 -5.50 -8.65 -8.69
CA ASP A 110 -6.86 -8.17 -8.95
C ASP A 110 -7.47 -7.41 -7.77
N TYR A 111 -7.02 -7.70 -6.54
CA TYR A 111 -7.40 -6.96 -5.34
C TYR A 111 -7.07 -5.46 -5.47
N ALA A 112 -5.95 -5.10 -6.09
CA ALA A 112 -5.54 -3.71 -6.25
C ALA A 112 -6.49 -2.99 -7.23
N ARG A 113 -6.93 -3.66 -8.29
CA ARG A 113 -7.92 -3.09 -9.24
C ARG A 113 -9.27 -2.85 -8.57
N LYS A 114 -9.76 -3.83 -7.80
CA LYS A 114 -11.00 -3.68 -7.01
C LYS A 114 -10.87 -2.57 -5.97
N ALA A 115 -9.70 -2.47 -5.35
CA ALA A 115 -9.41 -1.43 -4.38
C ALA A 115 -9.42 -0.03 -4.98
N LEU A 116 -8.94 0.14 -6.22
CA LEU A 116 -9.04 1.41 -6.94
C LEU A 116 -10.50 1.88 -7.04
N VAL A 117 -11.43 1.00 -7.41
CA VAL A 117 -12.86 1.34 -7.51
C VAL A 117 -13.41 1.77 -6.15
N LEU A 118 -13.21 0.92 -5.13
CA LEU A 118 -13.76 1.17 -3.79
C LEU A 118 -13.15 2.43 -3.12
N GLY A 119 -11.85 2.66 -3.28
CA GLY A 119 -11.18 3.83 -2.73
C GLY A 119 -11.65 5.14 -3.39
N ARG A 120 -11.92 5.13 -4.70
CA ARG A 120 -12.51 6.28 -5.40
C ARG A 120 -13.94 6.56 -4.95
N LEU A 121 -14.75 5.52 -4.78
CA LEU A 121 -16.09 5.65 -4.21
C LEU A 121 -16.04 6.25 -2.80
N ASN A 122 -15.02 5.91 -1.99
CA ASN A 122 -14.88 6.48 -0.65
C ASN A 122 -14.63 7.99 -0.65
N VAL A 123 -13.83 8.51 -1.59
CA VAL A 123 -13.63 9.97 -1.72
C VAL A 123 -14.94 10.67 -2.04
N LEU A 124 -15.69 10.17 -3.02
CA LEU A 124 -17.01 10.71 -3.36
C LEU A 124 -17.98 10.64 -2.17
N TYR A 125 -17.95 9.52 -1.44
CA TYR A 125 -18.78 9.33 -0.25
C TYR A 125 -18.45 10.34 0.83
N ALA A 126 -17.17 10.69 1.03
CA ALA A 126 -16.79 11.75 1.95
C ALA A 126 -17.40 13.09 1.52
N PHE A 127 -17.31 13.47 0.24
CA PHE A 127 -17.92 14.70 -0.27
C PHE A 127 -19.44 14.72 -0.08
N HIS A 128 -20.13 13.62 -0.38
CA HIS A 128 -21.56 13.46 -0.12
C HIS A 128 -21.90 13.72 1.35
N LEU A 129 -21.14 13.14 2.29
CA LEU A 129 -21.37 13.31 3.73
C LEU A 129 -21.15 14.77 4.17
N PHE A 130 -20.17 15.48 3.62
CA PHE A 130 -19.97 16.91 3.90
C PHE A 130 -21.14 17.76 3.39
N ILE A 131 -21.59 17.53 2.15
CA ILE A 131 -22.74 18.24 1.56
C ILE A 131 -24.04 17.96 2.34
N ALA A 132 -24.23 16.73 2.81
CA ALA A 132 -25.35 16.35 3.66
C ALA A 132 -25.26 16.89 5.11
N GLY A 133 -24.19 17.62 5.46
CA GLY A 133 -23.97 18.18 6.80
C GLY A 133 -23.41 17.19 7.83
N ASN A 134 -23.14 15.94 7.45
CA ASN A 134 -22.54 14.93 8.31
C ASN A 134 -21.00 15.00 8.30
N LYS A 135 -20.45 16.10 8.83
CA LYS A 135 -19.01 16.38 8.83
C LYS A 135 -18.19 15.30 9.54
N ASP A 136 -18.67 14.79 10.68
CA ASP A 136 -17.98 13.71 11.40
C ASP A 136 -17.95 12.41 10.58
N GLY A 137 -19.02 12.12 9.84
CA GLY A 137 -19.06 11.04 8.87
C GLY A 137 -18.02 11.24 7.77
N GLY A 138 -17.96 12.43 7.17
CA GLY A 138 -16.99 12.76 6.13
C GLY A 138 -15.53 12.61 6.59
N VAL A 139 -15.20 13.09 7.80
CA VAL A 139 -13.86 12.93 8.40
C VAL A 139 -13.52 11.46 8.64
N ARG A 140 -14.46 10.67 9.18
CA ARG A 140 -14.28 9.22 9.34
C ARG A 140 -14.09 8.51 8.00
N ALA A 141 -14.84 8.90 6.98
CA ALA A 141 -14.72 8.35 5.63
C ALA A 141 -13.32 8.61 5.07
N LEU A 142 -12.82 9.86 5.11
CA LEU A 142 -11.46 10.21 4.65
C LEU A 142 -10.37 9.47 5.44
N THR A 143 -10.54 9.35 6.75
CA THR A 143 -9.60 8.61 7.62
C THR A 143 -9.54 7.13 7.24
N ALA A 144 -10.70 6.49 7.04
CA ALA A 144 -10.80 5.12 6.57
C ALA A 144 -10.17 4.97 5.17
N GLY A 145 -10.46 5.90 4.26
CA GLY A 145 -9.89 5.94 2.92
C GLY A 145 -8.36 6.00 2.90
N LEU A 146 -7.75 6.86 3.74
CA LEU A 146 -6.28 6.92 3.88
C LEU A 146 -5.70 5.59 4.37
N ARG A 147 -6.28 5.00 5.43
CA ARG A 147 -5.80 3.72 5.97
C ARG A 147 -5.97 2.59 4.95
N PHE A 148 -7.14 2.50 4.33
CA PHE A 148 -7.42 1.52 3.27
C PHE A 148 -6.41 1.64 2.12
N SER A 149 -6.18 2.87 1.66
CA SER A 149 -5.24 3.14 0.56
C SER A 149 -3.81 2.69 0.91
N HIS A 150 -3.38 2.93 2.15
CA HIS A 150 -2.10 2.43 2.65
C HIS A 150 -2.07 0.89 2.70
N ASP A 151 -3.14 0.26 3.18
CA ASP A 151 -3.23 -1.19 3.31
C ASP A 151 -3.13 -1.95 1.97
N ILE A 152 -3.53 -1.33 0.86
CA ILE A 152 -3.39 -1.91 -0.50
C ILE A 152 -1.92 -2.21 -0.84
N ALA A 153 -0.99 -1.37 -0.37
CA ALA A 153 0.44 -1.57 -0.63
C ALA A 153 1.08 -2.65 0.26
N ASN A 154 0.45 -3.04 1.39
CA ASN A 154 1.04 -3.96 2.34
C ASN A 154 1.30 -5.33 1.70
N GLY A 155 2.55 -5.75 1.62
CA GLY A 155 2.91 -7.03 0.98
C GLY A 155 2.66 -7.07 -0.54
N GLY A 156 2.24 -5.96 -1.16
CA GLY A 156 1.89 -5.92 -2.57
C GLY A 156 3.08 -5.80 -3.53
N SER A 157 2.76 -5.85 -4.82
CA SER A 157 3.66 -5.53 -5.94
C SER A 157 3.88 -4.02 -6.08
N LEU A 158 4.79 -3.62 -6.98
CA LEU A 158 4.95 -2.22 -7.36
C LEU A 158 3.66 -1.66 -7.98
N PHE A 159 2.90 -2.49 -8.72
CA PHE A 159 1.57 -2.12 -9.23
C PHE A 159 0.61 -1.78 -8.08
N ALA A 160 0.52 -2.61 -7.05
CA ALA A 160 -0.33 -2.32 -5.89
C ALA A 160 0.13 -1.05 -5.14
N THR A 161 1.44 -0.81 -5.07
CA THR A 161 2.00 0.42 -4.47
C THR A 161 1.63 1.66 -5.28
N LEU A 162 1.63 1.59 -6.62
CA LEU A 162 1.18 2.70 -7.46
C LEU A 162 -0.31 2.99 -7.27
N ILE A 163 -1.16 1.96 -7.21
CA ILE A 163 -2.59 2.12 -6.93
C ILE A 163 -2.80 2.75 -5.54
N ALA A 164 -2.11 2.24 -4.52
CA ALA A 164 -2.14 2.81 -3.17
C ALA A 164 -1.74 4.29 -3.16
N LYS A 165 -0.68 4.64 -3.90
CA LYS A 165 -0.23 6.03 -4.04
C LYS A 165 -1.30 6.91 -4.67
N ASP A 166 -1.91 6.49 -5.77
CA ASP A 166 -2.91 7.32 -6.47
C ASP A 166 -4.15 7.55 -5.62
N LEU A 167 -4.58 6.52 -4.87
CA LEU A 167 -5.67 6.65 -3.92
C LEU A 167 -5.29 7.55 -2.74
N LEU A 168 -4.09 7.40 -2.16
CA LEU A 168 -3.62 8.29 -1.09
C LEU A 168 -3.60 9.75 -1.56
N VAL A 169 -3.06 10.02 -2.75
CA VAL A 169 -3.07 11.38 -3.32
C VAL A 169 -4.49 11.91 -3.48
N SER A 170 -5.43 11.09 -3.95
CA SER A 170 -6.84 11.47 -4.09
C SER A 170 -7.48 11.85 -2.74
N HIS A 171 -7.23 11.06 -1.69
CA HIS A 171 -7.75 11.36 -0.35
C HIS A 171 -7.08 12.59 0.28
N LEU A 172 -5.76 12.74 0.12
CA LEU A 172 -5.03 13.93 0.56
C LEU A 172 -5.49 15.18 -0.20
N ARG A 173 -5.94 15.03 -1.45
CA ARG A 173 -6.60 16.10 -2.21
C ARG A 173 -7.94 16.49 -1.63
N ALA A 174 -8.81 15.50 -1.44
CA ALA A 174 -10.10 15.72 -0.81
C ALA A 174 -10.00 16.40 0.56
N ILE A 175 -8.99 16.04 1.37
CA ILE A 175 -8.73 16.72 2.66
C ILE A 175 -8.42 18.21 2.45
N GLY A 176 -7.54 18.54 1.49
CA GLY A 176 -7.22 19.92 1.17
C GLY A 176 -8.45 20.71 0.73
N ASP A 177 -9.26 20.14 -0.16
CA ASP A 177 -10.47 20.79 -0.68
C ASP A 177 -11.50 21.04 0.43
N ILE A 178 -11.73 20.05 1.30
CA ILE A 178 -12.64 20.19 2.44
C ILE A 178 -12.12 21.22 3.45
N LEU A 179 -10.82 21.32 3.70
CA LEU A 179 -10.28 22.35 4.59
C LEU A 179 -10.52 23.77 4.06
N HIS A 180 -10.61 23.94 2.74
CA HIS A 180 -10.93 25.23 2.11
C HIS A 180 -12.42 25.54 2.08
N LEU A 181 -13.26 24.53 1.84
CA LEU A 181 -14.70 24.70 1.66
C LEU A 181 -15.49 24.65 2.97
N GLU A 182 -15.03 23.86 3.94
CA GLU A 182 -15.74 23.56 5.17
C GLU A 182 -15.03 24.11 6.41
N GLN A 183 -15.83 24.67 7.32
CA GLN A 183 -15.36 24.93 8.68
C GLN A 183 -15.34 23.60 9.45
N LEU A 184 -14.18 22.96 9.49
CA LEU A 184 -13.91 21.81 10.36
C LEU A 184 -13.59 22.27 11.79
N SER A 185 -14.10 21.55 12.79
CA SER A 185 -13.75 21.76 14.19
C SER A 185 -12.30 21.37 14.48
N SER A 186 -11.74 21.85 15.59
CA SER A 186 -10.38 21.47 16.01
C SER A 186 -10.23 19.96 16.21
N ALA A 187 -11.28 19.29 16.72
CA ALA A 187 -11.28 17.83 16.89
C ALA A 187 -11.25 17.09 15.55
N GLN A 188 -12.02 17.55 14.57
CA GLN A 188 -12.05 17.00 13.21
C GLN A 188 -10.69 17.16 12.51
N ARG A 189 -10.07 18.35 12.64
CA ARG A 189 -8.72 18.61 12.11
C ARG A 189 -7.67 17.72 12.77
N ALA A 190 -7.72 17.58 14.11
CA ALA A 190 -6.80 16.73 14.85
C ALA A 190 -6.90 15.26 14.41
N GLN A 191 -8.11 14.75 14.15
CA GLN A 191 -8.31 13.39 13.66
C GLN A 191 -7.67 13.17 12.28
N LEU A 192 -7.86 14.10 11.34
CA LEU A 192 -7.21 14.03 10.02
C LEU A 192 -5.69 14.14 10.15
N TRP A 193 -5.20 15.05 10.99
CA TRP A 193 -3.77 15.24 11.24
C TRP A 193 -3.12 13.98 11.80
N GLU A 194 -3.76 13.32 12.77
CA GLU A 194 -3.27 12.07 13.35
C GLU A 194 -3.16 10.99 12.27
N MET A 195 -4.18 10.82 11.43
CA MET A 195 -4.14 9.82 10.36
C MET A 195 -3.06 10.12 9.32
N VAL A 196 -2.94 11.36 8.87
CA VAL A 196 -1.90 11.78 7.91
C VAL A 196 -0.49 11.62 8.51
N THR A 197 -0.33 11.80 9.82
CA THR A 197 0.93 11.57 10.53
C THR A 197 1.25 10.08 10.62
N ARG A 198 0.26 9.23 10.89
CA ARG A 198 0.41 7.77 10.94
C ARG A 198 0.87 7.13 9.63
N LEU A 199 0.70 7.81 8.48
CA LEU A 199 1.28 7.38 7.20
C LEU A 199 2.83 7.44 7.18
N GLY A 200 3.47 8.08 8.17
CA GLY A 200 4.92 8.07 8.32
C GLY A 200 5.66 8.63 7.10
N GLU A 201 6.64 7.87 6.62
CA GLU A 201 7.39 8.15 5.39
C GLU A 201 6.65 7.74 4.11
N GLY A 202 5.47 7.13 4.24
CA GLY A 202 4.62 6.77 3.11
C GLY A 202 4.59 5.27 2.83
N LEU A 203 4.76 4.91 1.55
CA LEU A 203 4.66 3.53 1.07
C LEU A 203 6.04 2.87 1.00
N ASP A 204 6.09 1.55 1.18
CA ASP A 204 7.33 0.76 1.05
C ASP A 204 7.64 0.40 -0.42
N TRP A 205 8.02 1.43 -1.19
CA TRP A 205 8.44 1.30 -2.59
C TRP A 205 9.59 0.30 -2.77
N ARG A 206 10.48 0.22 -1.79
CA ARG A 206 11.67 -0.62 -1.80
C ARG A 206 11.29 -2.10 -1.82
N THR A 207 10.47 -2.52 -0.86
CA THR A 207 10.02 -3.91 -0.77
C THR A 207 9.15 -4.28 -1.97
N ALA A 208 8.28 -3.38 -2.43
CA ALA A 208 7.42 -3.63 -3.58
C ALA A 208 8.21 -3.85 -4.89
N ALA A 209 9.16 -2.95 -5.21
CA ALA A 209 9.98 -3.09 -6.40
C ALA A 209 10.91 -4.32 -6.33
N LYS A 210 11.49 -4.58 -5.15
CA LYS A 210 12.32 -5.76 -4.94
C LYS A 210 11.52 -7.04 -5.20
N ARG A 211 10.30 -7.13 -4.67
CA ARG A 211 9.42 -8.30 -4.84
C ARG A 211 9.14 -8.58 -6.31
N ASP A 212 8.73 -7.57 -7.08
CA ASP A 212 8.41 -7.76 -8.51
C ASP A 212 9.63 -8.19 -9.32
N LEU A 213 10.81 -7.65 -9.02
CA LEU A 213 12.05 -8.07 -9.68
C LEU A 213 12.50 -9.46 -9.24
N GLU A 214 12.27 -9.85 -7.98
CA GLU A 214 12.57 -11.20 -7.50
C GLU A 214 11.63 -12.25 -8.08
N ALA A 215 10.39 -11.90 -8.40
CA ALA A 215 9.44 -12.77 -9.10
C ALA A 215 9.95 -13.23 -10.48
N LEU A 216 10.80 -12.43 -11.15
CA LEU A 216 11.42 -12.79 -12.42
C LEU A 216 12.49 -13.90 -12.29
N ARG A 217 12.95 -14.23 -11.08
CA ARG A 217 14.05 -15.19 -10.90
C ARG A 217 13.72 -16.58 -11.42
N GLY A 218 12.46 -17.01 -11.30
CA GLY A 218 12.01 -18.30 -11.84
C GLY A 218 12.14 -18.38 -13.36
N HIS A 219 11.76 -17.29 -14.04
CA HIS A 219 11.79 -17.19 -15.51
C HIS A 219 13.20 -17.30 -16.09
N TYR A 220 14.21 -16.80 -15.37
CA TYR A 220 15.59 -16.73 -15.84
C TYR A 220 16.53 -17.71 -15.12
N ALA A 221 16.01 -18.71 -14.42
CA ALA A 221 16.82 -19.60 -13.58
C ALA A 221 17.82 -20.46 -14.37
N GLU A 222 17.47 -20.88 -15.58
CA GLU A 222 18.31 -21.75 -16.43
C GLU A 222 19.42 -20.99 -17.17
N ASP A 223 19.30 -19.67 -17.31
CA ASP A 223 20.30 -18.81 -17.94
C ASP A 223 21.16 -18.12 -16.88
N SER A 224 22.35 -18.68 -16.64
CA SER A 224 23.29 -18.15 -15.66
C SER A 224 23.70 -16.68 -15.90
N GLN A 225 23.79 -16.24 -17.15
CA GLN A 225 24.15 -14.87 -17.50
C GLN A 225 23.00 -13.92 -17.19
N THR A 226 21.78 -14.27 -17.61
CA THR A 226 20.58 -13.46 -17.35
C THR A 226 20.27 -13.42 -15.85
N SER A 227 20.39 -14.53 -15.13
CA SER A 227 20.20 -14.62 -13.68
C SER A 227 21.20 -13.74 -12.88
N ALA A 228 22.47 -13.73 -13.29
CA ALA A 228 23.48 -12.85 -12.70
C ALA A 228 23.20 -11.36 -13.01
N ALA A 229 22.76 -11.04 -14.23
CA ALA A 229 22.33 -9.69 -14.59
C ALA A 229 21.12 -9.23 -13.75
N LEU A 230 20.10 -10.07 -13.60
CA LEU A 230 18.92 -9.77 -12.76
C LEU A 230 19.32 -9.51 -11.30
N THR A 231 20.22 -10.30 -10.74
CA THR A 231 20.69 -10.09 -9.35
C THR A 231 21.40 -8.74 -9.16
N ARG A 232 22.21 -8.32 -10.14
CA ARG A 232 22.84 -6.98 -10.15
C ARG A 232 21.79 -5.89 -10.28
N ILE A 233 20.82 -6.05 -11.19
CA ILE A 233 19.73 -5.09 -11.40
C ILE A 233 18.90 -4.92 -10.12
N ILE A 234 18.46 -6.01 -9.47
CA ILE A 234 17.69 -5.95 -8.21
C ILE A 234 18.43 -5.11 -7.16
N SER A 235 19.73 -5.38 -6.97
CA SER A 235 20.55 -4.69 -5.98
C SER A 235 20.68 -3.20 -6.30
N SER A 236 20.98 -2.86 -7.56
CA SER A 236 21.08 -1.48 -8.03
C SER A 236 19.73 -0.75 -7.95
N TYR A 237 18.63 -1.41 -8.30
CA TYR A 237 17.29 -0.82 -8.31
C TYR A 237 16.84 -0.44 -6.91
N VAL A 238 17.01 -1.35 -5.94
CA VAL A 238 16.75 -1.07 -4.53
C VAL A 238 17.60 0.10 -4.04
N ALA A 239 18.89 0.12 -4.41
CA ALA A 239 19.78 1.21 -4.02
C ALA A 239 19.36 2.57 -4.58
N VAL A 240 18.78 2.62 -5.79
CA VAL A 240 18.23 3.84 -6.40
C VAL A 240 17.03 4.38 -5.63
N LEU A 241 16.18 3.49 -5.08
CA LEU A 241 15.01 3.91 -4.31
C LEU A 241 15.38 4.53 -2.95
N ASP A 242 16.54 4.14 -2.41
CA ASP A 242 17.12 4.72 -1.20
C ASP A 242 17.93 6.00 -1.51
N ASP A 243 18.60 6.03 -2.66
CA ASP A 243 19.47 7.12 -3.09
C ASP A 243 19.37 7.35 -4.62
N PRO A 244 18.60 8.38 -5.06
CA PRO A 244 18.42 8.69 -6.47
C PRO A 244 19.72 8.96 -7.26
N SER A 245 20.82 9.33 -6.58
CA SER A 245 22.11 9.58 -7.25
C SER A 245 22.70 8.32 -7.88
N LYS A 246 22.25 7.13 -7.49
CA LYS A 246 22.70 5.84 -8.02
C LYS A 246 22.04 5.45 -9.35
N LEU A 247 21.10 6.27 -9.87
CA LEU A 247 20.39 5.99 -11.11
C LEU A 247 21.31 5.69 -12.31
N PRO A 248 22.46 6.38 -12.50
CA PRO A 248 23.39 6.05 -13.59
C PRO A 248 23.94 4.62 -13.49
N MET A 249 24.22 4.12 -12.28
CA MET A 249 24.72 2.76 -12.07
C MET A 249 23.66 1.71 -12.44
N LEU A 250 22.39 1.98 -12.12
CA LEU A 250 21.29 1.12 -12.53
C LEU A 250 21.13 1.10 -14.05
N ASN A 251 21.21 2.25 -14.71
CA ASN A 251 21.11 2.32 -16.17
C ASN A 251 22.20 1.47 -16.84
N VAL A 252 23.45 1.57 -16.38
CA VAL A 252 24.55 0.72 -16.86
C VAL A 252 24.27 -0.78 -16.62
N ALA A 253 23.69 -1.14 -15.48
CA ALA A 253 23.32 -2.53 -15.18
C ALA A 253 22.21 -3.05 -16.11
N ILE A 254 21.24 -2.21 -16.49
CA ILE A 254 20.16 -2.54 -17.43
C ILE A 254 20.71 -2.61 -18.87
N ASP A 255 21.49 -1.62 -19.30
CA ASP A 255 22.04 -1.53 -20.67
C ASP A 255 23.00 -2.69 -20.98
N SER A 256 23.66 -3.24 -19.95
CA SER A 256 24.55 -4.41 -20.08
C SER A 256 23.84 -5.76 -19.90
N ALA A 257 22.53 -5.77 -19.66
CA ALA A 257 21.76 -6.99 -19.49
C ALA A 257 21.21 -7.51 -20.83
N PRO A 258 20.88 -8.81 -20.92
CA PRO A 258 20.16 -9.36 -22.07
C PRO A 258 18.85 -8.60 -22.33
N GLN A 259 18.55 -8.31 -23.60
CA GLN A 259 17.46 -7.41 -23.99
C GLN A 259 16.09 -7.85 -23.46
N GLN A 260 15.83 -9.16 -23.42
CA GLN A 260 14.61 -9.74 -22.85
C GLN A 260 14.40 -9.33 -21.38
N LEU A 261 15.49 -9.31 -20.59
CA LEU A 261 15.45 -8.89 -19.20
C LEU A 261 15.32 -7.37 -19.10
N ALA A 262 16.07 -6.61 -19.88
CA ALA A 262 16.01 -5.14 -19.87
C ALA A 262 14.60 -4.60 -20.14
N ASN A 263 13.84 -5.26 -21.04
CA ASN A 263 12.49 -4.85 -21.43
C ASN A 263 11.43 -5.02 -20.33
N VAL A 264 11.69 -5.86 -19.32
CA VAL A 264 10.74 -6.10 -18.22
C VAL A 264 11.11 -5.36 -16.94
N ILE A 265 12.25 -4.66 -16.90
CA ILE A 265 12.63 -3.85 -15.74
C ILE A 265 11.77 -2.58 -15.70
N PRO A 266 11.08 -2.28 -14.59
CA PRO A 266 10.32 -1.04 -14.48
C PRO A 266 11.21 0.20 -14.65
N ASN A 267 10.65 1.29 -15.17
CA ASN A 267 11.42 2.53 -15.32
C ASN A 267 11.66 3.18 -13.94
N ALA A 268 12.89 3.06 -13.42
CA ALA A 268 13.25 3.55 -12.10
C ALA A 268 13.09 5.07 -11.94
N LYS A 269 13.39 5.85 -12.99
CA LYS A 269 13.16 7.30 -12.97
C LYS A 269 11.67 7.59 -12.74
N ARG A 270 10.79 6.89 -13.45
CA ARG A 270 9.34 7.05 -13.28
C ARG A 270 8.88 6.67 -11.88
N VAL A 271 9.42 5.60 -11.30
CA VAL A 271 9.09 5.20 -9.92
C VAL A 271 9.54 6.26 -8.91
N LEU A 272 10.73 6.84 -9.07
CA LEU A 272 11.21 7.95 -8.23
C LEU A 272 10.31 9.18 -8.34
N GLU A 273 9.87 9.53 -9.54
CA GLU A 273 8.91 10.62 -9.75
C GLU A 273 7.60 10.37 -9.00
N GLN A 274 7.07 9.14 -9.06
CA GLN A 274 5.83 8.78 -8.34
C GLN A 274 6.00 8.82 -6.82
N LYS A 275 7.15 8.35 -6.30
CA LYS A 275 7.50 8.45 -4.88
C LYS A 275 7.57 9.90 -4.42
N GLN A 276 8.26 10.76 -5.18
CA GLN A 276 8.43 12.16 -4.84
C GLN A 276 7.12 12.95 -4.90
N ASP A 277 6.30 12.71 -5.93
CA ASP A 277 4.96 13.32 -6.06
C ASP A 277 4.10 13.04 -4.82
N PHE A 278 4.09 11.80 -4.36
CA PHE A 278 3.37 11.42 -3.15
C PHE A 278 3.92 12.12 -1.89
N ILE A 279 5.25 12.12 -1.70
CA ILE A 279 5.88 12.79 -0.56
C ILE A 279 5.52 14.28 -0.53
N ASN A 280 5.57 14.95 -1.68
CA ASN A 280 5.20 16.35 -1.79
C ASN A 280 3.74 16.59 -1.36
N ARG A 281 2.81 15.75 -1.83
CA ARG A 281 1.39 15.85 -1.45
C ARG A 281 1.17 15.60 0.04
N LEU A 282 1.87 14.63 0.60
CA LEU A 282 1.78 14.29 2.02
C LEU A 282 2.27 15.46 2.89
N LEU A 283 3.41 16.06 2.55
CA LEU A 283 3.96 17.22 3.25
C LEU A 283 3.06 18.44 3.13
N GLN A 284 2.53 18.72 1.93
CA GLN A 284 1.57 19.80 1.72
C GLN A 284 0.35 19.64 2.63
N THR A 285 -0.22 18.44 2.68
CA THR A 285 -1.43 18.16 3.49
C THR A 285 -1.15 18.27 4.98
N ARG A 286 0.03 17.83 5.45
CA ARG A 286 0.47 18.04 6.85
C ARG A 286 0.53 19.51 7.20
N SER A 287 1.10 20.33 6.32
CA SER A 287 1.18 21.78 6.53
C SER A 287 -0.18 22.46 6.59
N LEU A 288 -1.20 21.95 5.89
CA LEU A 288 -2.56 22.50 5.91
C LEU A 288 -3.34 22.13 7.19
N LEU A 289 -2.95 21.04 7.85
CA LEU A 289 -3.62 20.50 9.05
C LEU A 289 -3.00 20.97 10.36
N GLN A 290 -1.79 21.54 10.33
CA GLN A 290 -1.11 22.18 11.47
C GLN A 290 -1.78 23.52 11.81
#